data_AF-A0A4V1ITX3-F1
#
_entry.id   AF-A0A4V1ITX3-F1
#
_cell.length_a   1.000
_cell.length_b   1.000
_cell.length_c   1.000
_cell.angle_alpha   90.00
_cell.angle_beta   90.00
_cell.angle_gamma   90.00
#
_symmetry.space_group_name_H-M   'P 1'
#
loop_
_entity.id
_entity.type
_entity.pdbx_description
1 polymer ?
#
loop_
_entity_poly.entity_id
_entity_poly.type
_entity_poly.pdbx_seq_one_letter_code
_entity_poly.pdbx_strand_id
1 'polypeptide(L)' 'AKYVGTGHPDITKHTWMTHQHRDMLASMIGHPNLLMHTAVAENKSPGRVRIELLRRMVQPCGPPPREEDTA' A
#
# COMPACT_ATOMS: atom_id res chain seq x y z
N ALA A 1 16.26 -12.84 5.62
CA ALA A 1 15.07 -12.40 4.86
C ALA A 1 15.50 -11.97 3.45
N LYS A 2 15.01 -12.65 2.40
CA LYS A 2 15.30 -12.29 0.99
C LYS A 2 14.14 -11.55 0.30
N TYR A 3 12.92 -11.69 0.84
CA TYR A 3 11.70 -11.12 0.27
C TYR A 3 11.30 -9.85 1.03
N VAL A 4 10.99 -8.79 0.29
CA VAL A 4 10.45 -7.54 0.85
C VAL A 4 9.15 -7.85 1.59
N GLY A 5 8.94 -7.23 2.75
CA GLY A 5 7.76 -7.49 3.60
C GLY A 5 7.94 -8.60 4.64
N THR A 6 9.01 -9.40 4.57
CA THR A 6 9.29 -10.41 5.61
C THR A 6 9.56 -9.73 6.96
N GLY A 7 8.74 -10.02 7.96
CA GLY A 7 8.86 -9.44 9.30
C GLY A 7 10.05 -9.96 10.12
N HIS A 8 10.31 -9.27 11.23
CA HIS A 8 11.24 -9.65 12.30
C HIS A 8 10.61 -9.28 13.66
N PRO A 9 11.11 -9.80 14.81
CA PRO A 9 10.51 -9.56 16.12
C PRO A 9 10.34 -8.07 16.47
N ASP A 10 11.29 -7.23 16.07
CA ASP A 10 11.29 -5.78 16.35
C ASP A 10 10.54 -4.95 15.28
N ILE A 11 9.70 -5.57 14.46
CA ILE A 11 8.96 -4.84 13.42
C ILE A 11 7.95 -3.88 14.07
N THR A 12 8.02 -2.60 13.69
CA THR A 12 7.06 -1.61 14.19
C THR A 12 5.70 -1.80 13.52
N LYS A 13 4.63 -1.41 14.23
CA LYS A 13 3.26 -1.38 13.68
C LYS A 13 3.19 -0.60 12.37
N HIS A 14 3.90 0.53 12.27
CA HIS A 14 3.92 1.36 11.07
C HIS A 14 4.55 0.63 9.88
N THR A 15 5.70 -0.03 10.08
CA THR A 15 6.36 -0.82 9.03
C THR A 15 5.50 -1.98 8.55
N TRP A 16 4.90 -2.73 9.47
CA TRP A 16 3.98 -3.83 9.14
C TRP A 16 2.77 -3.35 8.32
N MET A 17 2.11 -2.28 8.78
CA MET A 17 0.96 -1.70 8.08
C MET A 17 1.35 -1.17 6.70
N THR A 18 2.50 -0.51 6.58
CA THR A 18 3.00 0.02 5.30
C THR A 18 3.23 -1.10 4.28
N HIS A 19 3.78 -2.24 4.70
CA HIS A 19 3.93 -3.41 3.83
C HIS A 19 2.57 -3.94 3.38
N GLN A 20 1.64 -4.20 4.30
CA GLN A 20 0.28 -4.66 3.98
C GLN A 20 -0.44 -3.74 2.97
N HIS A 21 -0.35 -2.42 3.15
CA HIS A 21 -0.98 -1.48 2.22
C HIS A 21 -0.33 -1.50 0.84
N ARG A 22 1.00 -1.62 0.77
CA ARG A 22 1.70 -1.74 -0.52
C ARG A 22 1.33 -3.05 -1.23
N ASP A 23 1.18 -4.15 -0.51
CA ASP A 23 0.77 -5.44 -1.08
C ASP A 23 -0.66 -5.40 -1.61
N MET A 24 -1.58 -4.74 -0.88
CA MET A 24 -2.95 -4.52 -1.33
C MET A 24 -3.00 -3.65 -2.59
N LEU A 25 -2.28 -2.52 -2.59
CA LEU A 25 -2.19 -1.63 -3.76
C LEU A 25 -1.59 -2.34 -4.98
N ALA A 26 -0.52 -3.11 -4.79
CA ALA A 26 0.09 -3.92 -5.84
C ALA A 26 -0.91 -4.95 -6.39
N SER A 27 -1.69 -5.61 -5.53
CA SER A 27 -2.72 -6.56 -5.93
C SER A 27 -3.83 -5.90 -6.74
N MET A 28 -4.28 -4.70 -6.34
CA MET A 28 -5.27 -3.93 -7.11
C MET A 28 -4.78 -3.55 -8.49
N ILE A 29 -3.49 -3.19 -8.62
CA ILE A 29 -2.87 -2.84 -9.90
C ILE A 29 -2.64 -4.08 -10.77
N GLY A 30 -2.21 -5.19 -10.17
CA GLY A 30 -1.81 -6.40 -10.88
C GLY A 30 -2.98 -7.26 -11.37
N HIS A 31 -4.13 -7.21 -10.72
CA HIS A 31 -5.32 -7.97 -11.10
C HIS A 31 -6.31 -7.08 -11.88
N PRO A 32 -6.54 -7.35 -13.18
CA PRO A 32 -7.42 -6.51 -14.00
C PRO A 32 -8.84 -6.36 -13.43
N ASN A 33 -9.40 -7.42 -12.85
CA ASN A 33 -10.74 -7.39 -12.27
C ASN A 33 -10.83 -6.43 -11.07
N LEU A 34 -9.80 -6.40 -10.21
CA LEU A 34 -9.74 -5.49 -9.07
C LEU A 34 -9.53 -4.04 -9.53
N LEU A 35 -8.62 -3.82 -10.49
CA LEU A 35 -8.41 -2.48 -11.07
C LEU A 35 -9.69 -1.92 -11.69
N MET A 36 -10.41 -2.74 -12.45
CA MET A 36 -11.66 -2.35 -13.09
C MET A 36 -12.76 -2.10 -12.05
N HIS A 37 -12.84 -2.93 -11.01
CA HIS A 37 -13.78 -2.71 -9.91
C HIS A 37 -13.56 -1.34 -9.24
N THR A 38 -12.31 -1.00 -8.91
CA THR A 38 -11.97 0.32 -8.35
C THR A 38 -12.23 1.46 -9.35
N ALA A 39 -11.92 1.26 -10.64
CA ALA A 39 -12.15 2.25 -11.68
C ALA A 39 -13.63 2.59 -11.88
N VAL A 40 -14.50 1.57 -11.84
CA VAL A 40 -15.96 1.75 -11.90
C VAL A 40 -16.46 2.44 -10.62
N ALA A 41 -16.01 2.01 -9.44
CA ALA A 41 -16.42 2.60 -8.17
C ALA A 41 -16.04 4.08 -8.06
N GLU A 42 -14.87 4.49 -8.56
CA GLU A 42 -14.42 5.87 -8.54
C GLU A 42 -14.83 6.70 -9.77
N ASN A 43 -15.53 6.10 -10.75
CA ASN A 43 -15.88 6.70 -12.03
C ASN A 43 -14.69 7.37 -12.74
N LYS A 44 -13.57 6.65 -12.83
CA LYS A 44 -12.32 7.11 -13.47
C LYS A 44 -11.86 6.10 -14.51
N SER A 45 -11.05 6.57 -15.47
CA SER A 45 -10.41 5.63 -16.40
C SER A 45 -9.47 4.67 -15.66
N PRO A 46 -9.35 3.40 -16.07
CA PRO A 46 -8.47 2.43 -15.42
C PRO A 46 -7.00 2.87 -15.39
N GLY A 47 -6.56 3.56 -16.45
CA GLY A 47 -5.21 4.14 -16.51
C GLY A 47 -4.97 5.22 -15.45
N ARG A 48 -5.98 6.06 -15.17
CA ARG A 48 -5.89 7.09 -14.11
C ARG A 48 -5.82 6.44 -12.73
N VAL A 49 -6.68 5.47 -12.45
CA VAL A 49 -6.68 4.73 -11.18
C VAL A 49 -5.35 4.02 -10.97
N ARG A 50 -4.80 3.38 -12.00
CA ARG A 50 -3.49 2.71 -11.92
C ARG A 50 -2.38 3.68 -11.48
N ILE A 51 -2.32 4.88 -12.07
CA ILE A 51 -1.34 5.90 -11.69
C ILE A 51 -1.57 6.40 -10.25
N GLU A 52 -2.83 6.58 -9.86
CA GLU A 52 -3.19 7.02 -8.51
C GLU A 52 -2.80 5.98 -7.44
N LEU A 53 -3.10 4.70 -7.68
CA LEU A 53 -2.70 3.61 -6.80
C LEU A 53 -1.17 3.52 -6.69
N LEU A 54 -0.43 3.66 -7.79
CA LEU A 54 1.05 3.71 -7.77
C LEU A 54 1.57 4.87 -6.93
N ARG A 55 0.99 6.07 -7.05
CA ARG A 55 1.37 7.23 -6.24
C ARG A 55 1.10 7.01 -4.75
N ARG A 56 -0.01 6.36 -4.40
CA ARG A 56 -0.34 6.01 -3.01
C ARG A 56 0.67 5.04 -2.37
N MET A 57 1.45 4.29 -3.15
CA MET A 57 2.46 3.34 -2.62
C MET A 57 3.65 4.04 -1.93
N VAL A 58 3.91 5.32 -2.22
CA VAL A 58 5.03 6.07 -1.62
C VAL A 58 4.90 6.08 -0.10
N GLN A 59 3.72 6.46 0.40
CA GLN A 59 3.49 6.66 1.82
C GLN A 59 2.03 6.36 2.19
N PRO A 60 1.60 5.08 2.11
CA PRO A 60 0.19 4.73 2.27
C PRO A 60 -0.33 4.93 3.69
N CYS A 61 0.55 4.91 4.69
CA CYS A 61 0.20 5.06 6.11
C CYS A 61 0.66 6.40 6.71
N GLY A 62 1.03 7.38 5.89
CA GLY A 62 1.59 8.63 6.38
C GLY A 62 3.02 8.50 6.92
N PRO A 63 3.59 9.58 7.50
CA PRO A 63 4.93 9.57 8.06
C PRO A 63 5.04 8.58 9.22
N PRO A 64 6.22 7.96 9.41
CA PRO A 64 6.45 7.13 10.57
C PRO A 64 6.24 7.96 11.85
N PRO A 65 5.69 7.35 12.92
CA PRO A 65 5.57 8.01 14.21
C PRO A 65 6.94 8.43 14.73
N ARG A 66 6.99 9.49 15.53
CA ARG A 66 8.24 9.88 16.22
C ARG A 66 8.54 8.83 17.28
N GLU A 67 9.81 8.64 17.61
CA GLU A 67 10.23 7.64 18.61
C GLU A 67 9.53 7.86 19.97
N GLU A 68 9.21 9.10 20.31
CA GLU A 68 8.47 9.51 21.51
C GLU A 68 7.03 8.94 21.57
N ASP A 69 6.40 8.68 20.42
CA ASP A 69 5.00 8.21 20.34
C ASP A 69 4.88 6.68 20.36
N THR A 70 6.01 5.96 20.40
CA THR A 70 6.07 4.49 20.35
C THR A 70 6.33 3.81 21.70
N ALA A 71 6.41 4.60 22.78
CA ALA A 71 6.60 4.14 24.17
C ALA A 71 5.28 3.86 24.90
#